data_AF-A0A8J4SN51-F1
#
_entry.id   AF-A0A8J4SN51-F1
#
_cell.length_a   1.000
_cell.length_b   1.000
_cell.length_c   1.000
_cell.angle_alpha   90.00
_cell.angle_beta   90.00
_cell.angle_gamma   90.00
#
_symmetry.space_group_name_H-M   'P 1'
#
loop_
_entity.id
_entity.type
_entity.pdbx_description
1 polymer ?
#
loop_
_entity_poly.entity_id
_entity_poly.type
_entity_poly.pdbx_seq_one_letter_code
_entity_poly.pdbx_strand_id
1 'polypeptide(L)'
;MMCYEYSGYGVSSGRPLEKNLYADAECALDVLRTKFEVSLDKIVLYGQSIGMAPTVHLATLHRVAAVVLHPPMMSGLRVVFPRIRRDYCCDIFSKKVIQKM
;
A
#
# COMPACT_ATOMS: atom_id res chain seq x y z
N MET A 1 12.76 -10.91 2.73
CA MET A 1 11.53 -10.11 2.79
C MET A 1 11.63 -9.22 4.01
N MET A 2 11.45 -7.90 3.84
CA MET A 2 11.47 -6.94 4.95
C MET A 2 10.04 -6.55 5.30
N CYS A 3 9.71 -6.63 6.59
CA CYS A 3 8.43 -6.20 7.14
C CYS A 3 8.73 -5.12 8.18
N TYR A 4 7.86 -4.12 8.27
CA TYR A 4 7.98 -3.03 9.23
C TYR A 4 6.62 -2.69 9.81
N GLU A 5 6.62 -2.17 11.04
CA GLU A 5 5.41 -1.72 11.72
C GLU A 5 5.29 -0.20 11.62
N TYR A 6 4.08 0.28 11.34
CA TYR A 6 3.82 1.72 11.26
C TYR A 6 3.86 2.37 12.64
N SER A 7 4.18 3.66 12.66
CA SER A 7 4.14 4.52 13.84
C SER A 7 2.82 4.36 14.61
N GLY A 8 2.91 3.99 15.88
CA GLY A 8 1.75 3.77 16.76
C GLY A 8 1.09 2.38 16.67
N TYR A 9 1.69 1.44 15.93
CA TYR A 9 1.28 0.04 15.89
C TYR A 9 2.37 -0.86 16.47
N GLY A 10 1.96 -1.95 17.11
CA GLY A 10 2.90 -2.97 17.62
C GLY A 10 3.89 -2.38 18.63
N VAL A 11 5.18 -2.52 18.35
CA VAL A 11 6.24 -1.92 19.17
C VAL A 11 6.72 -0.56 18.64
N SER A 12 6.25 -0.13 17.47
CA SER A 12 6.60 1.16 16.88
C SER A 12 5.97 2.32 17.67
N SER A 13 6.81 3.22 18.18
CA SER A 13 6.38 4.43 18.87
C SER A 13 5.80 5.48 17.91
N GLY A 14 5.27 6.57 18.44
CA GLY A 14 4.71 7.66 17.64
C GLY A 14 3.18 7.61 17.52
N ARG A 15 2.65 8.22 16.46
CA ARG A 15 1.19 8.34 16.23
C ARG A 15 0.82 7.81 14.85
N PRO A 16 -0.36 7.17 14.71
CA PRO A 16 -0.85 6.66 13.43
C PRO A 16 -1.40 7.83 12.57
N LEU A 17 -0.49 8.64 12.05
CA LEU A 17 -0.79 9.76 11.15
C LEU A 17 -0.35 9.42 9.73
N GLU A 18 -1.08 9.89 8.72
CA GLU A 18 -0.77 9.63 7.31
C GLU A 18 0.67 10.03 6.94
N LYS A 19 1.13 11.21 7.39
CA LYS A 19 2.52 11.65 7.17
C LYS A 19 3.55 10.69 7.76
N ASN A 20 3.24 10.08 8.90
CA ASN A 20 4.16 9.15 9.56
C ASN A 20 4.15 7.82 8.80
N LEU A 21 2.99 7.37 8.32
CA LEU A 21 2.85 6.18 7.48
C LEU A 21 3.77 6.22 6.26
N TYR A 22 3.83 7.37 5.56
CA TYR A 22 4.74 7.55 4.42
C TYR A 22 6.21 7.59 4.85
N ALA A 23 6.51 8.31 5.94
CA ALA A 23 7.88 8.38 6.47
C ALA A 23 8.41 7.00 6.93
N ASP A 24 7.56 6.17 7.55
CA ASP A 24 7.90 4.81 7.99
C ASP A 24 8.26 3.93 6.78
N ALA A 25 7.49 4.05 5.70
CA ALA A 25 7.73 3.31 4.46
C ALA A 25 9.01 3.76 3.74
N GLU A 26 9.27 5.06 3.68
CA GLU A 26 10.51 5.63 3.14
C GLU A 26 11.72 5.18 3.96
N CYS A 27 11.62 5.22 5.29
CA CYS A 27 12.66 4.73 6.20
C CYS A 27 12.98 3.25 5.95
N ALA A 28 11.96 2.40 5.77
CA ALA A 28 12.16 0.99 5.45
C ALA A 28 12.90 0.79 4.12
N LEU A 29 12.54 1.55 3.09
CA LEU A 29 13.22 1.51 1.78
C LEU A 29 14.67 1.99 1.89
N ASP A 30 14.92 3.07 2.63
CA ASP A 30 16.26 3.60 2.85
C ASP A 30 17.16 2.64 3.60
N VAL A 31 16.62 1.91 4.59
CA VAL A 31 17.37 0.85 5.28
C VAL A 31 17.77 -0.26 4.30
N LEU A 32 16.89 -0.68 3.39
CA LEU A 32 17.24 -1.66 2.34
C LEU A 32 18.37 -1.16 1.45
N ARG A 33 18.36 0.12 1.09
CA ARG A 33 19.34 0.71 0.17
C ARG A 33 20.68 0.99 0.84
N THR A 34 20.68 1.48 2.07
CA THR A 34 21.88 1.99 2.75
C THR A 34 22.55 0.93 3.60
N LYS A 35 21.78 0.14 4.36
CA LYS A 35 22.32 -0.86 5.28
C LYS A 35 22.52 -2.22 4.61
N PHE A 36 21.62 -2.57 3.70
CA PHE A 36 21.65 -3.86 2.99
C PHE A 36 22.11 -3.74 1.53
N GLU A 37 22.41 -2.52 1.07
CA GLU A 37 22.96 -2.23 -0.26
C GLU A 37 22.14 -2.84 -1.42
N VAL A 38 20.82 -2.97 -1.23
CA VAL A 38 19.91 -3.51 -2.23
C VAL A 38 19.55 -2.42 -3.23
N SER A 39 19.82 -2.67 -4.50
CA SER A 39 19.48 -1.78 -5.59
C SER A 39 17.96 -1.77 -5.87
N LEU A 40 17.41 -0.61 -6.25
CA LEU A 40 15.97 -0.41 -6.44
C LEU A 40 15.36 -1.37 -7.49
N ASP A 41 16.12 -1.71 -8.53
CA ASP A 41 15.76 -2.66 -9.59
C ASP A 41 15.63 -4.11 -9.11
N LYS A 42 16.01 -4.41 -7.86
CA LYS A 42 15.83 -5.72 -7.20
C LYS A 42 14.75 -5.69 -6.13
N ILE A 43 14.13 -4.55 -5.87
CA ILE A 43 13.13 -4.39 -4.82
C ILE A 43 11.73 -4.51 -5.43
N VAL A 44 10.91 -5.39 -4.86
CA VAL A 44 9.49 -5.50 -5.17
C VAL A 44 8.70 -4.96 -3.98
N LEU A 45 7.86 -3.96 -4.23
CA LEU A 45 7.00 -3.40 -3.19
C LEU A 45 5.70 -4.20 -3.09
N TYR A 46 5.29 -4.55 -1.88
CA TYR A 46 4.05 -5.28 -1.61
C TYR A 46 3.17 -4.49 -0.66
N GLY A 47 1.99 -4.09 -1.13
CA GLY A 47 1.01 -3.34 -0.38
C GLY A 47 -0.23 -4.17 -0.10
N GLN A 48 -0.58 -4.35 1.18
CA GLN A 48 -1.80 -5.03 1.59
C GLN A 48 -2.74 -4.11 2.37
N SER A 49 -4.02 -4.09 1.98
CA SER A 49 -5.06 -3.29 2.64
C SER A 49 -4.64 -1.81 2.77
N ILE A 50 -4.49 -1.28 3.99
CA ILE A 50 -4.02 0.09 4.25
C ILE A 50 -2.59 0.35 3.78
N GLY A 51 -1.74 -0.68 3.74
CA GLY A 51 -0.35 -0.60 3.29
C GLY A 51 -0.18 -0.28 1.81
N MET A 52 -1.29 -0.19 1.07
CA MET A 52 -1.27 0.24 -0.32
C MET A 52 -0.97 1.71 -0.51
N ALA A 53 -1.46 2.57 0.37
CA ALA A 53 -1.19 4.00 0.30
C ALA A 53 0.32 4.28 0.32
N PRO A 54 1.09 3.80 1.31
CA PRO A 54 2.54 3.98 1.32
C PRO A 54 3.25 3.23 0.19
N THR A 55 2.75 2.06 -0.23
CA THR A 55 3.33 1.31 -1.36
C THR A 55 3.24 2.07 -2.68
N VAL A 56 2.07 2.65 -2.98
CA VAL A 56 1.86 3.45 -4.19
C VAL A 56 2.66 4.76 -4.11
N HIS A 57 2.70 5.40 -2.94
CA HIS A 57 3.53 6.59 -2.71
C HIS A 57 5.02 6.31 -2.96
N LEU A 58 5.57 5.20 -2.48
CA LEU A 58 6.95 4.83 -2.80
C LEU A 58 7.15 4.55 -4.28
N ALA A 59 6.18 3.91 -4.95
CA ALA A 59 6.25 3.60 -6.37
C ALA A 59 6.16 4.83 -7.29
N THR A 60 5.55 5.93 -6.86
CA THR A 60 5.53 7.19 -7.63
C THR A 60 6.86 7.94 -7.52
N LEU A 61 7.61 7.74 -6.43
CA LEU A 61 8.89 8.39 -6.17
C LEU A 61 10.10 7.59 -6.67
N HIS A 62 9.99 6.26 -6.69
CA HIS A 62 11.13 5.37 -6.99
C HIS A 62 10.81 4.39 -8.12
N ARG A 63 11.75 4.21 -9.05
CA ARG A 63 11.68 3.14 -10.05
C ARG A 63 12.14 1.83 -9.43
N VAL A 64 11.19 1.08 -8.89
CA VAL A 64 11.38 -0.26 -8.31
C VAL A 64 11.20 -1.36 -9.37
N ALA A 65 11.59 -2.59 -9.05
CA ALA A 65 11.47 -3.73 -9.95
C ALA A 65 10.01 -4.06 -10.31
N ALA A 66 9.14 -4.09 -9.30
CA ALA A 66 7.72 -4.34 -9.46
C ALA A 66 6.93 -3.86 -8.23
N VAL A 67 5.60 -3.76 -8.39
CA VAL A 67 4.66 -3.41 -7.33
C VAL A 67 3.51 -4.42 -7.33
N VAL A 68 3.18 -4.96 -6.16
CA VAL A 68 2.08 -5.91 -5.95
C VAL A 68 1.11 -5.33 -4.94
N LEU A 69 -0.18 -5.26 -5.30
CA LEU A 69 -1.25 -4.74 -4.46
C LEU A 69 -2.29 -5.84 -4.18
N HIS A 70 -2.55 -6.15 -2.91
CA HIS A 70 -3.40 -7.28 -2.51
C HIS A 70 -4.34 -6.97 -1.31
N PRO A 71 -5.67 -7.18 -1.39
CA PRO A 71 -6.59 -6.62 -2.38
C PRO A 71 -6.76 -5.09 -2.21
N PRO A 72 -7.11 -4.34 -3.28
CA PRO A 72 -7.16 -2.88 -3.25
C PRO A 72 -8.04 -2.33 -2.12
N MET A 73 -7.55 -1.38 -1.31
CA MET A 73 -8.33 -0.72 -0.24
C MET A 73 -9.67 -0.15 -0.75
N MET A 74 -9.72 0.29 -2.01
CA MET A 74 -10.96 0.71 -2.67
C MET A 74 -12.04 -0.37 -2.70
N SER A 75 -11.67 -1.65 -2.82
CA SER A 75 -12.62 -2.77 -2.82
C SER A 75 -13.36 -2.86 -1.48
N GLY A 76 -12.64 -2.71 -0.36
CA GLY A 76 -13.24 -2.71 0.98
C GLY A 76 -14.08 -1.46 1.24
N LEU A 77 -13.59 -0.29 0.84
CA LEU A 77 -14.31 0.97 1.03
C LEU A 77 -15.66 0.98 0.28
N ARG A 78 -15.75 0.29 -0.86
CA ARG A 78 -16.98 0.21 -1.66
C ARG A 78 -18.06 -0.69 -1.07
N VAL A 79 -17.67 -1.72 -0.31
CA VAL A 79 -18.59 -2.56 0.47
C VAL A 79 -19.20 -1.76 1.62
N VAL A 80 -18.38 -0.94 2.30
CA VAL A 80 -18.84 -0.11 3.43
C VAL A 80 -19.61 1.13 2.96
N PHE A 81 -19.20 1.73 1.84
CA PHE A 81 -19.78 2.96 1.31
C PHE A 81 -20.23 2.78 -0.15
N PRO A 82 -21.47 2.29 -0.38
CA PRO A 82 -21.97 1.96 -1.72
C PRO A 82 -22.15 3.17 -2.66
N ARG A 83 -21.95 4.40 -2.18
CA ARG A 83 -22.07 5.64 -2.95
C ARG A 83 -20.82 6.01 -3.76
N ILE A 84 -19.70 5.29 -3.62
CA ILE A 84 -18.45 5.56 -4.36
C ILE A 84 -18.58 5.10 -5.82
N ARG A 85 -18.58 6.06 -6.75
CA ARG A 85 -19.02 5.90 -8.17
C ARG A 85 -17.92 5.54 -9.19
N ARG A 86 -16.70 5.18 -8.78
CA ARG A 86 -15.64 4.84 -9.76
C ARG A 86 -15.49 3.33 -9.94
N ASP A 87 -15.73 2.87 -11.16
CA ASP A 87 -15.45 1.51 -11.61
C ASP A 87 -14.09 1.49 -12.31
N TYR A 88 -13.25 0.50 -11.99
CA TYR A 88 -11.92 0.31 -12.62
C TYR A 88 -11.83 -1.09 -13.26
N CYS A 89 -10.90 -1.23 -14.21
CA CYS A 89 -10.60 -2.54 -14.79
C CYS A 89 -10.12 -3.51 -13.70
N CYS A 90 -10.63 -4.74 -13.70
CA CYS A 90 -10.40 -5.79 -12.69
C CYS A 90 -11.07 -5.57 -11.30
N ASP A 91 -12.10 -4.73 -11.21
CA ASP A 91 -12.93 -4.61 -10.00
C ASP A 91 -14.03 -5.69 -9.94
N ILE A 92 -13.91 -6.64 -8.98
CA ILE A 92 -14.92 -7.70 -8.74
C ILE A 92 -16.21 -7.12 -8.14
N PHE A 93 -16.14 -5.97 -7.47
CA PHE A 93 -17.29 -5.28 -6.86
C PHE A 93 -17.86 -4.19 -7.79
N SER A 94 -17.65 -4.31 -9.09
CA SER A 94 -18.32 -3.45 -10.06
C SER A 94 -19.84 -3.58 -9.95
N LYS A 95 -20.55 -2.46 -10.08
CA LYS A 95 -22.03 -2.42 -10.01
C LYS A 95 -22.71 -3.43 -10.95
N LYS A 96 -22.07 -3.81 -12.07
CA LYS A 96 -22.58 -4.82 -13.01
C LYS A 96 -22.74 -6.21 -12.39
N VAL A 97 -21.98 -6.53 -11.33
CA VAL A 97 -22.01 -7.83 -10.64
C VAL A 97 -22.99 -7.80 -9.47
N ILE A 98 -23.03 -6.70 -8.72
CA ILE A 98 -23.86 -6.57 -7.51
C ILE A 98 -25.36 -6.46 -7.86
N GLN A 99 -25.72 -5.86 -8.99
CA GLN A 99 -27.13 -5.74 -9.40
C GLN A 99 -27.73 -7.03 -10.00
N LYS A 100 -26.96 -8.12 -10.01
CA LYS A 100 -27.38 -9.46 -10.47
C LYS A 100 -27.53 -10.48 -9.33
N MET A 101 -27.35 -10.06 -8.07
CA MET A 101 -27.69 -10.84 -6.86
C MET A 101 -28.89 -10.18 -6.18
#